data_AF-A0A6B1IE41-F1
#
_entry.id   AF-A0A6B1IE41-F1
#
_cell.length_a   1.000
_cell.length_b   1.000
_cell.length_c   1.000
_cell.angle_alpha   90.00
_cell.angle_beta   90.00
_cell.angle_gamma   90.00
#
_symmetry.space_group_name_H-M   'P 1'
#
loop_
_entity.id
_entity.type
_entity.pdbx_description
1 polymer ?
#
loop_
_entity_poly.entity_id
_entity_poly.type
_entity_poly.pdbx_seq_one_letter_code
_entity_poly.pdbx_strand_id
1 'polypeptide(L)'
;MSLNPRRYDVRELRRIADAPRDGADGAPRERALRRPNRNRAEQAARSAAFTELLQRQRGARLNGDSADRPYLTAIPASPAAEREIGEWLGYLVDVGGHVRSRDALSYYGELDWVGDDAVAALSRRLEGFDAPPRDRVFTPADHRISLVSIVRIASCASDQ
;
A
#
# COMPACT_ATOMS: atom_id res chain seq x y z
N MET A 1 -15.46 -44.01 4.32
CA MET A 1 -14.13 -44.17 4.96
C MET A 1 -13.94 -43.01 5.92
N SER A 2 -14.00 -43.27 7.23
CA SER A 2 -13.81 -42.23 8.26
C SER A 2 -12.32 -42.01 8.47
N LEU A 3 -11.79 -40.89 7.97
CA LEU A 3 -10.39 -40.49 8.15
C LEU A 3 -10.23 -39.98 9.58
N ASN A 4 -9.57 -40.80 10.41
CA ASN A 4 -9.30 -40.51 11.81
C ASN A 4 -8.08 -39.56 11.89
N PRO A 5 -8.25 -38.28 12.30
CA PRO A 5 -7.23 -37.23 12.10
C PRO A 5 -6.02 -37.30 13.03
N ARG A 6 -5.93 -38.31 13.91
CA ARG A 6 -4.80 -38.50 14.85
C ARG A 6 -3.78 -39.55 14.40
N ARG A 7 -3.91 -40.08 13.18
CA ARG A 7 -3.06 -41.17 12.65
C ARG A 7 -2.32 -40.81 11.36
N TYR A 8 -2.18 -39.52 11.04
CA TYR A 8 -1.36 -39.10 9.90
C TYR A 8 0.13 -39.35 10.20
N ASP A 9 0.69 -40.37 9.56
CA ASP A 9 2.13 -40.64 9.63
C ASP A 9 2.87 -39.66 8.69
N VAL A 10 3.84 -38.95 9.25
CA VAL A 10 4.64 -37.93 8.53
C VAL A 10 5.37 -38.52 7.32
N ARG A 11 5.64 -39.84 7.35
CA ARG A 11 6.26 -40.56 6.23
C ARG A 11 5.30 -40.79 5.06
N GLU A 12 4.00 -40.87 5.31
CA GLU A 12 2.97 -41.00 4.28
C GLU A 12 2.80 -39.67 3.52
N LEU A 13 2.78 -38.56 4.26
CA LEU A 13 2.73 -37.20 3.68
C LEU A 13 3.95 -36.90 2.80
N ARG A 14 5.14 -37.31 3.21
CA ARG A 14 6.36 -37.12 2.41
C ARG A 14 6.33 -37.91 1.10
N ARG A 15 5.73 -39.10 1.12
CA ARG A 15 5.60 -39.95 -0.07
C ARG A 15 4.62 -39.39 -1.10
N ILE A 16 3.55 -38.73 -0.63
CA ILE A 16 2.57 -38.05 -1.49
C ILE A 16 3.19 -36.79 -2.13
N ALA A 17 4.08 -36.10 -1.40
CA ALA A 17 4.78 -34.92 -1.90
C ALA A 17 5.85 -35.25 -2.96
N ASP A 18 6.48 -36.43 -2.90
CA ASP A 18 7.58 -36.85 -3.78
C ASP A 18 7.12 -37.59 -5.05
N ALA A 19 5.81 -37.75 -5.27
CA ALA A 19 5.29 -38.39 -6.47
C ALA A 19 5.51 -37.50 -7.71
N PRO A 20 6.24 -37.94 -8.75
CA PRO A 20 6.42 -37.17 -9.97
C PRO A 20 5.09 -37.03 -10.71
N ARG A 21 4.62 -35.80 -10.92
CA ARG A 21 3.47 -35.50 -11.79
C ARG A 21 3.93 -35.59 -13.24
N ASP A 22 3.54 -36.66 -13.91
CA ASP A 22 3.77 -36.85 -15.34
C ASP A 22 2.73 -36.06 -16.16
N GLY A 23 3.22 -35.21 -17.06
CA GLY A 23 2.51 -34.70 -18.24
C GLY A 23 1.40 -33.66 -18.07
N ALA A 24 1.74 -32.37 -18.12
CA ALA A 24 0.95 -31.38 -18.88
C ALA A 24 1.81 -30.14 -19.20
N ASP A 25 2.08 -29.98 -20.49
CA ASP A 25 2.63 -28.78 -21.12
C ASP A 25 1.94 -27.50 -20.67
N GLY A 26 2.75 -26.49 -20.41
CA GLY A 26 2.30 -25.16 -20.02
C GLY A 26 3.22 -24.61 -18.96
N ALA A 27 4.35 -24.07 -19.40
CA ALA A 27 5.21 -23.24 -18.56
C ALA A 27 4.31 -22.34 -17.69
N PRO A 28 4.41 -22.41 -16.34
CA PRO A 28 3.83 -21.36 -15.54
C PRO A 28 4.68 -20.15 -15.87
N ARG A 29 4.20 -19.32 -16.81
CA ARG A 29 4.55 -17.91 -16.84
C ARG A 29 4.54 -17.51 -15.39
N GLU A 30 5.65 -16.95 -14.94
CA GLU A 30 5.86 -16.35 -13.64
C GLU A 30 4.76 -15.31 -13.40
N ARG A 31 3.55 -15.77 -13.12
CA ARG A 31 2.65 -15.16 -12.18
C ARG A 31 3.31 -15.47 -10.85
N ALA A 32 4.45 -14.82 -10.62
CA ALA A 32 4.68 -14.20 -9.35
C ALA A 32 3.43 -13.38 -9.10
N LEU A 33 2.41 -14.06 -8.58
CA LEU A 33 1.35 -13.50 -7.77
C LEU A 33 2.11 -12.52 -6.90
N ARG A 34 2.05 -11.23 -7.26
CA ARG A 34 2.53 -10.14 -6.43
C ARG A 34 1.86 -10.43 -5.11
N ARG A 35 2.59 -11.07 -4.18
CA ARG A 35 2.08 -11.36 -2.86
C ARG A 35 1.61 -10.00 -2.36
N PRO A 36 0.34 -9.88 -1.95
CA PRO A 36 -0.30 -8.59 -1.84
C PRO A 36 0.57 -7.67 -0.98
N ASN A 37 0.68 -6.41 -1.38
CA ASN A 37 1.40 -5.35 -0.68
C ASN A 37 0.71 -4.98 0.66
N ARG A 38 0.27 -5.98 1.42
CA ARG A 38 -0.39 -5.85 2.72
C ARG A 38 0.59 -5.46 3.81
N ASN A 39 1.85 -5.86 3.74
CA ASN A 39 2.69 -5.84 4.94
C ASN A 39 3.51 -4.56 5.13
N ARG A 40 3.99 -3.86 4.07
CA ARG A 40 5.01 -2.80 4.25
C ARG A 40 4.43 -1.43 4.55
N ALA A 41 3.46 -0.93 3.78
CA ALA A 41 2.78 0.34 4.07
C ALA A 41 2.03 0.28 5.42
N GLU A 42 1.39 -0.86 5.70
CA GLU A 42 0.72 -1.14 6.96
C GLU A 42 1.70 -1.21 8.15
N GLN A 43 2.88 -1.85 8.00
CA GLN A 43 3.94 -1.85 9.03
C GLN A 43 4.57 -0.47 9.22
N ALA A 44 4.82 0.27 8.13
CA ALA A 44 5.43 1.59 8.15
C ALA A 44 4.57 2.60 8.93
N ALA A 45 3.27 2.57 8.73
CA ALA A 45 2.33 3.44 9.42
C ALA A 45 1.98 2.99 10.84
N ARG A 46 2.16 1.69 11.16
CA ARG A 46 2.15 1.18 12.54
C ARG A 46 3.47 1.43 13.27
N SER A 47 4.53 1.84 12.59
CA SER A 47 5.82 2.07 13.25
C SER A 47 5.76 3.29 14.18
N ALA A 48 6.02 3.06 15.47
CA ALA A 48 6.09 4.11 16.48
C ALA A 48 7.12 5.20 16.10
N ALA A 49 8.23 4.81 15.48
CA ALA A 49 9.27 5.71 14.98
C ALA A 49 8.75 6.72 13.94
N PHE A 50 7.78 6.34 13.09
CA PHE A 50 7.19 7.27 12.14
C PHE A 50 6.13 8.17 12.79
N THR A 51 5.39 7.65 13.77
CA THR A 51 4.50 8.49 14.60
C THR A 51 5.31 9.56 15.35
N GLU A 52 6.50 9.21 15.85
CA GLU A 52 7.45 10.16 16.43
C GLU A 52 7.98 11.17 15.42
N LEU A 53 8.28 10.76 14.18
CA LEU A 53 8.69 11.69 13.12
C LEU A 53 7.57 12.68 12.77
N LEU A 54 6.33 12.20 12.67
CA LEU A 54 5.13 13.03 12.52
C LEU A 54 4.93 13.97 13.72
N GLN A 55 5.15 13.51 14.94
CA GLN A 55 5.08 14.34 16.15
C GLN A 55 6.19 15.39 16.20
N ARG A 56 7.42 15.06 15.78
CA ARG A 56 8.53 16.01 15.65
C ARG A 56 8.25 17.06 14.58
N GLN A 57 7.74 16.64 13.41
CA GLN A 57 7.29 17.58 12.40
C GLN A 57 6.15 18.46 12.93
N ARG A 58 5.18 17.91 13.67
CA ARG A 58 4.11 18.71 14.32
C ARG A 58 4.66 19.67 15.37
N GLY A 59 5.65 19.26 16.16
CA GLY A 59 6.30 20.11 17.17
C GLY A 59 7.11 21.26 16.54
N ALA A 60 7.81 20.99 15.43
CA ALA A 60 8.52 22.02 14.67
C ALA A 60 7.57 23.07 14.06
N ARG A 61 6.34 22.67 13.69
CA ARG A 61 5.28 23.55 13.13
C ARG A 61 4.63 24.50 14.15
N LEU A 62 4.70 24.20 15.45
CA LEU A 62 4.13 25.06 16.50
C LEU A 62 5.01 26.29 16.82
N ASN A 63 6.26 26.33 16.34
CA ASN A 63 7.23 27.39 16.62
C ASN A 63 7.32 28.50 15.54
N GLY A 64 6.39 28.53 14.59
CA GLY A 64 6.24 29.66 13.66
C GLY A 64 6.46 29.29 12.20
N ASP A 65 5.47 28.65 11.58
CA ASP A 65 4.70 29.18 10.45
C ASP A 65 3.58 28.17 10.13
N SER A 66 2.33 28.62 9.98
CA SER A 66 1.18 27.73 9.78
C SER A 66 0.91 27.41 8.30
N ALA A 67 1.92 27.48 7.43
CA ALA A 67 1.73 27.64 6.00
C ALA A 67 2.55 26.65 5.13
N ASP A 68 2.22 25.34 5.14
CA ASP A 68 2.77 24.41 4.12
C ASP A 68 1.88 23.17 3.93
N ARG A 69 0.57 23.41 3.82
CA ARG A 69 -0.37 22.48 3.21
C ARG A 69 -0.73 23.05 1.83
N PRO A 70 -0.79 22.21 0.77
CA PRO A 70 -0.76 20.75 0.83
C PRO A 70 0.63 20.13 0.96
N TYR A 71 0.74 19.00 1.67
CA TYR A 71 2.02 18.29 1.86
C TYR A 71 2.59 17.78 0.54
N LEU A 72 1.72 17.40 -0.40
CA LEU A 72 2.09 16.92 -1.72
C LEU A 72 1.39 17.76 -2.79
N THR A 73 2.03 18.86 -3.22
CA THR A 73 1.51 19.74 -4.27
C THR A 73 1.61 19.12 -5.67
N ALA A 74 2.72 18.46 -5.96
CA ALA A 74 2.99 17.80 -7.23
C ALA A 74 3.70 16.46 -7.02
N ILE A 75 3.72 15.61 -8.05
CA ILE A 75 4.40 14.32 -7.99
C ILE A 75 5.91 14.51 -8.17
N PRO A 76 6.76 14.17 -7.18
CA PRO A 76 8.19 14.35 -7.30
C PRO A 76 8.78 13.41 -8.35
N ALA A 77 9.65 13.93 -9.21
CA ALA A 77 10.28 13.17 -10.29
C ALA A 77 11.48 12.33 -9.79
N SER A 78 11.36 11.67 -8.64
CA SER A 78 12.41 10.79 -8.10
C SER A 78 12.02 9.31 -8.18
N PRO A 79 12.95 8.39 -8.49
CA PRO A 79 12.67 6.95 -8.46
C PRO A 79 12.20 6.45 -7.09
N ALA A 80 12.65 7.11 -6.02
CA ALA A 80 12.20 6.83 -4.65
C ALA A 80 10.72 7.21 -4.48
N ALA A 81 10.30 8.38 -4.95
CA ALA A 81 8.90 8.83 -4.89
C ALA A 81 7.99 7.91 -5.70
N GLU A 82 8.37 7.53 -6.93
CA GLU A 82 7.55 6.64 -7.77
C GLU A 82 7.35 5.26 -7.12
N ARG A 83 8.36 4.73 -6.42
CA ARG A 83 8.22 3.49 -5.65
C ARG A 83 7.23 3.65 -4.49
N GLU A 84 7.37 4.70 -3.68
CA GLU A 84 6.48 4.95 -2.54
C GLU A 84 5.03 5.21 -3.00
N ILE A 85 4.83 5.92 -4.11
CA ILE A 85 3.52 6.12 -4.74
C ILE A 85 2.93 4.79 -5.17
N GLY A 86 3.69 3.96 -5.87
CA GLY A 86 3.24 2.65 -6.32
C GLY A 86 2.82 1.74 -5.16
N GLU A 87 3.61 1.76 -4.08
CA GLU A 87 3.29 0.99 -2.88
C GLU A 87 2.00 1.49 -2.20
N TRP A 88 1.85 2.79 -2.03
CA TRP A 88 0.69 3.39 -1.38
C TRP A 88 -0.59 3.25 -2.19
N LEU A 89 -0.56 3.51 -3.50
CA LEU A 89 -1.73 3.32 -4.38
C LEU A 89 -2.15 1.85 -4.45
N GLY A 90 -1.18 0.93 -4.47
CA GLY A 90 -1.48 -0.50 -4.40
C GLY A 90 -2.18 -0.89 -3.10
N TYR A 91 -1.80 -0.30 -1.98
CA TYR A 91 -2.49 -0.48 -0.70
C TYR A 91 -3.91 0.10 -0.73
N LEU A 92 -4.11 1.32 -1.27
CA LEU A 92 -5.44 1.91 -1.39
C LEU A 92 -6.37 1.01 -2.19
N VAL A 93 -5.91 0.51 -3.34
CA VAL A 93 -6.70 -0.36 -4.21
C VAL A 93 -6.95 -1.73 -3.57
N ASP A 94 -5.98 -2.33 -2.87
CA ASP A 94 -6.18 -3.60 -2.15
C ASP A 94 -7.20 -3.48 -1.01
N VAL A 95 -7.32 -2.31 -0.39
CA VAL A 95 -8.27 -2.08 0.70
C VAL A 95 -9.64 -1.63 0.19
N GLY A 96 -9.66 -0.61 -0.67
CA GLY A 96 -10.87 0.12 -1.05
C GLY A 96 -11.32 -0.09 -2.50
N GLY A 97 -10.58 -0.83 -3.32
CA GLY A 97 -10.83 -0.90 -4.75
C GLY A 97 -10.67 0.46 -5.45
N HIS A 98 -10.97 0.55 -6.74
CA HIS A 98 -10.77 1.81 -7.50
C HIS A 98 -11.66 2.95 -7.01
N VAL A 99 -12.96 2.68 -6.83
CA VAL A 99 -13.95 3.72 -6.52
C VAL A 99 -13.61 4.40 -5.20
N ARG A 100 -13.46 3.62 -4.12
CA ARG A 100 -13.17 4.20 -2.80
C ARG A 100 -11.78 4.81 -2.74
N SER A 101 -10.80 4.27 -3.48
CA SER A 101 -9.47 4.88 -3.57
C SER A 101 -9.52 6.26 -4.20
N ARG A 102 -10.31 6.43 -5.26
CA ARG A 102 -10.52 7.73 -5.90
C ARG A 102 -11.25 8.71 -4.97
N ASP A 103 -12.26 8.23 -4.26
CA ASP A 103 -12.97 9.04 -3.26
C ASP A 103 -12.03 9.46 -2.12
N ALA A 104 -11.14 8.56 -1.67
CA ALA A 104 -10.14 8.85 -0.66
C ALA A 104 -9.11 9.89 -1.14
N LEU A 105 -8.64 9.81 -2.39
CA LEU A 105 -7.76 10.82 -2.96
C LEU A 105 -8.42 12.20 -3.01
N SER A 106 -9.71 12.24 -3.40
CA SER A 106 -10.50 13.48 -3.42
C SER A 106 -10.63 14.06 -2.01
N TYR A 107 -10.95 13.22 -1.03
CA TYR A 107 -11.00 13.59 0.38
C TYR A 107 -9.66 14.10 0.92
N TYR A 108 -8.53 13.53 0.50
CA TYR A 108 -7.21 14.04 0.87
C TYR A 108 -6.88 15.39 0.21
N GLY A 109 -7.45 15.66 -0.96
CA GLY A 109 -7.46 16.98 -1.57
C GLY A 109 -8.21 18.01 -0.72
N GLU A 110 -9.44 17.68 -0.33
CA GLU A 110 -10.28 18.54 0.52
C GLU A 110 -9.64 18.88 1.88
N LEU A 111 -8.79 18.00 2.42
CA LEU A 111 -8.06 18.22 3.66
C LEU A 111 -6.75 19.02 3.50
N ASP A 112 -6.45 19.45 2.27
CA ASP A 112 -5.16 20.00 1.85
C ASP A 112 -3.99 19.09 2.28
N TRP A 113 -4.12 17.78 2.09
CA TRP A 113 -2.98 16.86 2.25
C TRP A 113 -2.26 16.67 0.92
N VAL A 114 -3.01 16.74 -0.17
CA VAL A 114 -2.55 16.54 -1.55
C VAL A 114 -3.14 17.68 -2.38
N GLY A 115 -2.33 18.36 -3.18
CA GLY A 115 -2.81 19.41 -4.08
C GLY A 115 -3.57 18.83 -5.27
N ASP A 116 -4.42 19.64 -5.90
CA ASP A 116 -5.30 19.20 -7.01
C ASP A 116 -4.55 18.53 -8.16
N ASP A 117 -3.38 19.07 -8.54
CA ASP A 117 -2.53 18.50 -9.59
C ASP A 117 -2.03 17.10 -9.22
N ALA A 118 -1.61 16.92 -7.96
CA ALA A 118 -1.20 15.63 -7.44
C ALA A 118 -2.39 14.66 -7.33
N VAL A 119 -3.58 15.11 -6.90
CA VAL A 119 -4.80 14.29 -6.89
C VAL A 119 -5.12 13.79 -8.29
N ALA A 120 -5.09 14.66 -9.30
CA ALA A 120 -5.35 14.28 -10.69
C ALA A 120 -4.31 13.28 -11.20
N ALA A 121 -3.03 13.50 -10.88
CA ALA A 121 -1.93 12.62 -11.30
C ALA A 121 -1.97 11.24 -10.62
N LEU A 122 -2.36 11.16 -9.35
CA LEU A 122 -2.55 9.91 -8.61
C LEU A 122 -3.79 9.16 -9.11
N SER A 123 -4.87 9.89 -9.39
CA SER A 123 -6.12 9.29 -9.91
C SER A 123 -5.91 8.60 -11.25
N ARG A 124 -5.13 9.19 -12.17
CA ARG A 124 -4.76 8.52 -13.43
C ARG A 124 -3.92 7.26 -13.21
N ARG A 125 -3.02 7.28 -12.22
CA ARG A 125 -2.18 6.12 -11.89
C ARG A 125 -2.97 4.96 -11.27
N LEU A 126 -4.08 5.23 -10.58
CA LEU A 126 -4.94 4.20 -9.99
C LEU A 126 -5.46 3.22 -11.04
N GLU A 127 -5.69 3.64 -12.28
CA GLU A 127 -6.18 2.79 -13.37
C GLU A 127 -5.23 1.65 -13.72
N GLY A 128 -3.94 1.77 -13.39
CA GLY A 128 -2.93 0.73 -13.64
C GLY A 128 -2.88 -0.39 -12.61
N PHE A 129 -3.73 -0.37 -11.58
CA PHE A 129 -3.77 -1.38 -10.53
C PHE A 129 -4.94 -2.35 -10.73
N ASP A 130 -4.76 -3.61 -10.36
CA ASP A 130 -5.86 -4.58 -10.33
C ASP A 130 -6.61 -4.48 -9.00
N ALA A 131 -7.90 -4.13 -9.03
CA ALA A 131 -8.72 -4.15 -7.82
C ALA A 131 -9.05 -5.58 -7.36
N PRO A 132 -9.05 -5.83 -6.04
CA PRO A 132 -9.47 -7.11 -5.49
C PRO A 132 -10.98 -7.33 -5.70
N PRO A 133 -11.44 -8.59 -5.73
CA PRO A 133 -12.86 -8.91 -5.90
C PRO A 133 -13.74 -8.48 -4.71
N ARG A 134 -13.12 -8.13 -3.58
CA ARG A 134 -13.80 -7.59 -2.40
C ARG A 134 -13.01 -6.41 -1.87
N ASP A 135 -13.69 -5.28 -1.73
CA ASP A 135 -13.18 -4.09 -1.06
C ASP A 135 -13.88 -3.84 0.28
N ARG A 136 -13.37 -2.88 1.05
CA ARG A 136 -13.98 -2.37 2.28
C ARG A 136 -13.85 -0.85 2.37
N VAL A 137 -14.66 -0.25 3.24
CA VAL A 137 -14.51 1.17 3.59
C VAL A 137 -13.17 1.39 4.30
N PHE A 138 -12.54 2.54 4.02
CA PHE A 138 -11.36 2.97 4.74
C PHE A 138 -11.71 3.28 6.21
N THR A 139 -10.89 2.77 7.11
CA THR A 139 -10.96 3.02 8.54
C THR A 139 -10.08 4.23 8.89
N PRO A 140 -10.26 4.82 10.09
CA PRO A 140 -9.34 5.85 10.58
C PRO A 140 -7.87 5.43 10.59
N ALA A 141 -7.58 4.12 10.75
CA ALA A 141 -6.22 3.61 10.66
C ALA A 141 -5.68 3.78 9.23
N ASP A 142 -6.46 3.42 8.21
CA ASP A 142 -6.05 3.50 6.80
C ASP A 142 -5.77 4.94 6.35
N HIS A 143 -6.52 5.92 6.87
CA HIS A 143 -6.25 7.33 6.63
C HIS A 143 -4.94 7.80 7.28
N ARG A 144 -4.58 7.27 8.44
CA ARG A 144 -3.26 7.53 9.06
C ARG A 144 -2.14 6.92 8.22
N ILE A 145 -2.34 5.69 7.70
CA ILE A 145 -1.41 5.05 6.76
C ILE A 145 -1.20 5.95 5.53
N SER A 146 -2.29 6.50 4.99
CA SER A 146 -2.20 7.37 3.82
C SER A 146 -1.47 8.68 4.09
N LEU A 147 -1.73 9.33 5.22
CA LEU A 147 -0.99 10.54 5.62
C LEU A 147 0.51 10.27 5.75
N VAL A 148 0.87 9.13 6.33
CA VAL A 148 2.27 8.68 6.45
C VAL A 148 2.94 8.56 5.09
N SER A 149 2.29 7.87 4.16
CA SER A 149 2.77 7.69 2.80
C SER A 149 2.91 9.03 2.06
N ILE A 150 1.92 9.92 2.16
CA ILE A 150 1.95 11.25 1.52
C ILE A 150 3.16 12.06 2.00
N VAL A 151 3.42 12.10 3.31
CA VAL A 151 4.57 12.81 3.86
C VAL A 151 5.90 12.21 3.39
N ARG A 152 6.00 10.88 3.27
CA ARG A 152 7.21 10.23 2.74
C ARG A 152 7.47 10.59 1.28
N ILE A 153 6.42 10.56 0.46
CA ILE A 153 6.49 10.95 -0.94
C ILE A 153 6.96 12.41 -1.05
N ALA A 154 6.38 13.30 -0.25
CA ALA A 154 6.80 14.70 -0.20
C ALA A 154 8.27 14.88 0.21
N SER A 155 8.76 14.11 1.20
CA SER A 155 10.17 14.14 1.60
C SER A 155 11.12 13.67 0.50
N CYS A 156 10.68 12.82 -0.43
CA CYS A 156 11.49 12.45 -1.60
C CYS A 156 11.66 13.59 -2.62
N ALA A 157 10.92 14.69 -2.49
CA ALA A 157 11.11 15.90 -3.28
C ALA A 157 12.23 16.80 -2.72
N SER A 158 12.41 16.80 -1.39
CA SER A 158 13.39 17.65 -0.69
C SER A 158 14.83 17.11 -0.72
N ASP A 159 15.02 15.88 -1.19
CA ASP A 159 16.31 15.18 -1.26
C ASP A 159 16.97 15.29 -2.66
N GLN A 160 16.46 16.21 -3.50
CA GLN A 160 17.01 16.62 -4.81
C GLN A 160 17.54 18.05 -4.74
#